data_AF-A0A534TX46-F1
#
_entry.id   AF-A0A534TX46-F1
#
_cell.length_a   1.000
_cell.length_b   1.000
_cell.length_c   1.000
_cell.angle_alpha   90.00
_cell.angle_beta   90.00
_cell.angle_gamma   90.00
#
_symmetry.space_group_name_H-M   'P 1'
#
loop_
_entity.id
_entity.type
_entity.pdbx_description
1 polymer ?
#
loop_
_entity_poly.entity_id
_entity_poly.type
_entity_poly.pdbx_seq_one_letter_code
_entity_poly.pdbx_strand_id
1 'polypeptide(L)'
;MTRLAGLRALVLCAIASLAATASADTCSPFGNAPRPVTPNNEPVTCYPGTTMPAWTDADGNGRTACLYEPASASAANPLPMIVYLHPSLFTADTISAATNILDFQNTADLSGDPARPGFIVVAPEGRATQHFYPSPDDTGTGWDNWYRQVDKKGRDVMIGTVTYALNVDVATIDHYIDAEVATGEVDTKRICVTGWSNGSAMGFLYGLNRKGIAAAAVYTGPNPFEAFNDPCPQDPVRHRAHSNAELRISNARLPVYHVHNACDIAGICPNGELLKSQLLDIRVRFTDLIINDDETPAMPNVCDDACGTNPDAYMNFQDDPEGFTRGSQNHTRWPKSQTQGMLDFFRAHGGHARWRPISQP
;
A
#
# COMPACT_ATOMS: atom_id res chain seq x y z
N MET A 1 -13.13 -22.86 56.49
CA MET A 1 -12.44 -21.71 55.87
C MET A 1 -11.81 -22.22 54.59
N THR A 2 -12.53 -22.05 53.50
CA THR A 2 -12.46 -22.90 52.29
C THR A 2 -11.85 -22.10 51.15
N ARG A 3 -10.80 -22.65 50.52
CA ARG A 3 -10.12 -22.08 49.35
C ARG A 3 -11.00 -22.23 48.10
N LEU A 4 -11.34 -21.13 47.44
CA LEU A 4 -11.88 -21.09 46.07
C LEU A 4 -11.54 -19.73 45.45
N ALA A 5 -10.35 -19.63 44.87
CA ALA A 5 -9.96 -18.55 43.97
C ALA A 5 -8.95 -19.12 42.97
N GLY A 6 -9.39 -19.43 41.76
CA GLY A 6 -8.50 -19.97 40.73
C GLY A 6 -9.20 -20.73 39.63
N LEU A 7 -10.24 -20.16 39.01
CA LEU A 7 -10.84 -20.70 37.78
C LEU A 7 -11.71 -19.65 37.06
N ARG A 8 -11.13 -18.50 36.71
CA ARG A 8 -11.81 -17.49 35.85
C ARG A 8 -10.95 -16.89 34.74
N ALA A 9 -9.65 -17.18 34.67
CA ALA A 9 -8.75 -16.59 33.67
C ALA A 9 -8.56 -17.42 32.38
N LEU A 10 -9.16 -18.62 32.27
CA LEU A 10 -8.90 -19.55 31.16
C LEU A 10 -10.03 -19.67 30.13
N VAL A 11 -11.16 -18.98 30.33
CA VAL A 11 -12.34 -19.09 29.45
C VAL A 11 -12.45 -17.93 28.44
N LEU A 12 -11.75 -16.81 28.67
CA LEU A 12 -11.78 -15.67 27.72
C LEU A 12 -10.87 -15.83 26.49
N CYS A 13 -9.77 -16.59 26.57
CA CYS A 13 -8.90 -16.83 25.40
C CYS A 13 -9.53 -17.77 24.36
N ALA A 14 -10.44 -18.66 24.76
CA ALA A 14 -11.04 -19.65 23.86
C ALA A 14 -12.18 -19.06 23.00
N ILE A 15 -12.82 -17.97 23.44
CA ILE A 15 -13.96 -17.37 22.72
C ILE A 15 -13.46 -16.47 21.58
N ALA A 16 -12.35 -15.73 21.78
CA ALA A 16 -11.74 -14.92 20.73
C ALA A 16 -11.21 -15.77 19.56
N SER A 17 -10.68 -16.96 19.85
CA SER A 17 -10.17 -17.88 18.82
C SER A 17 -11.28 -18.59 18.03
N LEU A 18 -12.47 -18.81 18.61
CA LEU A 18 -13.61 -19.42 17.90
C LEU A 18 -14.33 -18.44 16.97
N ALA A 19 -14.40 -17.16 17.31
CA ALA A 19 -15.04 -16.14 16.45
C ALA A 19 -14.24 -15.87 15.16
N ALA A 20 -12.90 -15.84 15.26
CA ALA A 20 -12.03 -15.68 14.10
C ALA A 20 -12.12 -16.86 13.11
N THR A 21 -12.30 -18.09 13.61
CA THR A 21 -12.42 -19.28 12.73
C THR A 21 -13.73 -19.35 11.94
N ALA A 22 -14.82 -18.80 12.46
CA ALA A 22 -16.13 -18.89 11.79
C ALA A 22 -16.31 -17.86 10.65
N SER A 23 -15.60 -16.72 10.69
CA SER A 23 -15.60 -15.72 9.62
C SER A 23 -14.76 -16.16 8.40
N ALA A 24 -13.68 -16.91 8.63
CA ALA A 24 -12.78 -17.36 7.57
C ALA A 24 -13.41 -18.34 6.56
N ASP A 25 -14.43 -19.11 6.95
CA ASP A 25 -15.10 -20.09 6.09
C ASP A 25 -15.93 -19.44 4.97
N THR A 26 -16.34 -18.17 5.14
CA THR A 26 -17.04 -17.39 4.10
C THR A 26 -16.09 -16.62 3.18
N CYS A 27 -14.82 -16.52 3.57
CA CYS A 27 -13.80 -15.79 2.83
C CYS A 27 -13.13 -16.66 1.78
N SER A 28 -12.54 -16.02 0.77
CA SER A 28 -11.68 -16.72 -0.18
C SER A 28 -10.26 -16.87 0.38
N PRO A 29 -9.41 -17.73 -0.22
CA PRO A 29 -7.97 -17.75 0.05
C PRO A 29 -7.27 -16.41 -0.18
N PHE A 30 -7.94 -15.45 -0.83
CA PHE A 30 -7.44 -14.13 -1.17
C PHE A 30 -8.31 -13.01 -0.57
N GLY A 31 -9.00 -13.27 0.54
CA GLY A 31 -9.83 -12.28 1.22
C GLY A 31 -11.20 -12.14 0.57
N ASN A 32 -11.63 -10.90 0.35
CA ASN A 32 -12.94 -10.56 -0.23
C ASN A 32 -13.01 -10.93 -1.71
N ALA A 33 -14.21 -10.91 -2.30
CA ALA A 33 -14.34 -10.92 -3.76
C ALA A 33 -13.84 -9.58 -4.36
N PRO A 34 -13.44 -9.54 -5.65
CA PRO A 34 -13.09 -8.30 -6.34
C PRO A 34 -14.15 -7.21 -6.14
N ARG A 35 -13.72 -5.99 -5.85
CA ARG A 35 -14.64 -4.88 -5.58
C ARG A 35 -15.40 -4.46 -6.86
N PRO A 36 -16.73 -4.27 -6.78
CA PRO A 36 -17.51 -3.79 -7.92
C PRO A 36 -17.03 -2.43 -8.41
N VAL A 37 -16.87 -2.30 -9.72
CA VAL A 37 -16.57 -1.01 -10.37
C VAL A 37 -17.79 -0.10 -10.29
N THR A 38 -17.53 1.17 -9.99
CA THR A 38 -18.52 2.25 -10.03
C THR A 38 -18.13 3.25 -11.14
N PRO A 39 -19.05 4.10 -11.60
CA PRO A 39 -18.69 5.12 -12.59
C PRO A 39 -17.57 6.04 -12.07
N ASN A 40 -16.49 6.14 -12.82
CA ASN A 40 -15.42 7.12 -12.56
C ASN A 40 -15.75 8.43 -13.28
N ASN A 41 -15.87 9.52 -12.52
CA ASN A 41 -16.14 10.84 -13.07
C ASN A 41 -14.92 11.78 -12.99
N GLU A 42 -13.82 11.32 -12.40
CA GLU A 42 -12.63 12.16 -12.16
C GLU A 42 -11.64 12.02 -13.32
N PRO A 43 -11.37 13.09 -14.08
CA PRO A 43 -10.39 13.04 -15.16
C PRO A 43 -8.97 13.07 -14.61
N VAL A 44 -8.08 12.29 -15.23
CA VAL A 44 -6.63 12.35 -14.97
C VAL A 44 -5.98 13.19 -16.06
N THR A 45 -5.18 14.19 -15.67
CA THR A 45 -4.50 15.11 -16.60
C THR A 45 -3.04 14.76 -16.84
N CYS A 46 -2.40 14.10 -15.88
CA CYS A 46 -0.98 13.78 -15.85
C CYS A 46 -0.04 14.97 -15.88
N TYR A 47 -0.52 16.20 -15.61
CA TYR A 47 0.34 17.39 -15.63
C TYR A 47 1.34 17.39 -14.45
N PRO A 48 2.61 17.81 -14.62
CA PRO A 48 3.27 18.25 -15.85
C PRO A 48 3.92 17.12 -16.69
N GLY A 49 3.66 15.86 -16.37
CA GLY A 49 4.12 14.70 -17.12
C GLY A 49 3.28 14.42 -18.37
N THR A 50 3.24 13.15 -18.77
CA THR A 50 2.50 12.68 -19.94
C THR A 50 1.63 11.48 -19.60
N THR A 51 0.57 11.26 -20.37
CA THR A 51 -0.25 10.05 -20.27
C THR A 51 0.45 8.91 -20.99
N MET A 52 0.62 7.78 -20.30
CA MET A 52 1.11 6.54 -20.90
C MET A 52 0.07 5.94 -21.87
N PRO A 53 0.47 5.06 -22.79
CA PRO A 53 -0.48 4.39 -23.69
C PRO A 53 -1.65 3.76 -22.93
N ALA A 54 -2.86 3.95 -23.46
CA ALA A 54 -4.06 3.36 -22.88
C ALA A 54 -3.96 1.82 -22.89
N TRP A 55 -4.45 1.21 -21.82
CA TRP A 55 -4.53 -0.25 -21.68
C TRP A 55 -5.95 -0.65 -21.32
N THR A 56 -6.31 -1.91 -21.59
CA THR A 56 -7.60 -2.47 -21.19
C THR A 56 -7.32 -3.68 -20.32
N ASP A 57 -7.84 -3.66 -19.10
CA ASP A 57 -7.65 -4.76 -18.16
C ASP A 57 -8.51 -5.99 -18.52
N ALA A 58 -8.30 -7.09 -17.78
CA ALA A 58 -9.00 -8.35 -18.01
C ALA A 58 -10.53 -8.26 -17.84
N ASP A 59 -11.02 -7.24 -17.15
CA ASP A 59 -12.45 -6.97 -16.93
C ASP A 59 -13.03 -6.06 -18.04
N GLY A 60 -12.21 -5.63 -19.00
CA GLY A 60 -12.62 -4.77 -20.11
C GLY A 60 -12.62 -3.28 -19.77
N ASN A 61 -12.05 -2.87 -18.63
CA ASN A 61 -12.00 -1.47 -18.23
C ASN A 61 -10.76 -0.78 -18.81
N GLY A 62 -10.94 0.44 -19.30
CA GLY A 62 -9.84 1.30 -19.72
C GLY A 62 -8.98 1.70 -18.52
N ARG A 63 -7.67 1.60 -18.68
CA ARG A 63 -6.65 1.99 -17.71
C ARG A 63 -5.77 3.10 -18.27
N THR A 64 -5.29 3.94 -17.36
CA THR A 64 -4.39 5.06 -17.62
C THR A 64 -3.28 5.08 -16.57
N ALA A 65 -2.13 5.63 -16.93
CA ALA A 65 -1.09 6.01 -16.00
C ALA A 65 -0.44 7.32 -16.44
N CYS A 66 0.11 8.04 -15.47
CA CYS A 66 0.94 9.21 -15.71
C CYS A 66 2.42 8.84 -15.64
N LEU A 67 3.19 9.35 -16.59
CA LEU A 67 4.65 9.21 -16.66
C LEU A 67 5.29 10.57 -16.44
N TYR A 68 6.20 10.62 -15.47
CA TYR A 68 7.09 11.74 -15.24
C TYR A 68 8.51 11.24 -15.46
N GLU A 69 9.05 11.56 -16.62
CA GLU A 69 10.37 11.13 -17.06
C GLU A 69 11.30 12.35 -17.17
N PRO A 70 12.44 12.37 -16.45
CA PRO A 70 13.41 13.44 -16.58
C PRO A 70 14.18 13.30 -17.90
N ALA A 71 14.59 14.41 -18.51
CA ALA A 71 15.32 14.40 -19.78
C ALA A 71 16.69 13.67 -19.74
N SER A 72 17.19 13.32 -18.55
CA SER A 72 18.39 12.52 -18.34
C SER A 72 18.15 11.01 -18.49
N ALA A 73 16.89 10.56 -18.48
CA ALA A 73 16.53 9.17 -18.74
C ALA A 73 16.94 8.78 -20.16
N SER A 74 17.57 7.61 -20.28
CA SER A 74 17.94 7.03 -21.56
C SER A 74 18.38 5.59 -21.40
N ALA A 75 18.31 4.78 -22.46
CA ALA A 75 18.81 3.41 -22.44
C ALA A 75 20.33 3.31 -22.14
N ALA A 76 21.10 4.36 -22.43
CA ALA A 76 22.52 4.43 -22.08
C ALA A 76 22.76 4.79 -20.61
N ASN A 77 21.82 5.51 -19.98
CA ASN A 77 21.88 5.95 -18.59
C ASN A 77 20.54 5.64 -17.89
N PRO A 78 20.25 4.35 -17.65
CA PRO A 78 18.98 3.98 -17.04
C PRO A 78 18.87 4.53 -15.61
N LEU A 79 17.69 5.03 -15.26
CA LEU A 79 17.40 5.66 -13.98
C LEU A 79 16.54 4.78 -13.07
N PRO A 80 16.67 4.89 -11.74
CA PRO A 80 15.71 4.34 -10.80
C PRO A 80 14.27 4.77 -11.13
N MET A 81 13.29 3.95 -10.77
CA MET A 81 11.88 4.25 -10.98
C MET A 81 11.10 4.18 -9.67
N ILE A 82 10.21 5.15 -9.46
CA ILE A 82 9.23 5.17 -8.37
C ILE A 82 7.85 4.90 -8.97
N VAL A 83 7.15 3.94 -8.40
CA VAL A 83 5.72 3.71 -8.64
C VAL A 83 4.95 4.46 -7.57
N TYR A 84 4.17 5.47 -7.96
CA TYR A 84 3.32 6.23 -7.03
C TYR A 84 1.87 5.75 -7.10
N LEU A 85 1.31 5.43 -5.94
CA LEU A 85 -0.08 5.00 -5.78
C LEU A 85 -0.85 6.06 -5.00
N HIS A 86 -1.81 6.70 -5.66
CA HIS A 86 -2.58 7.81 -5.12
C HIS A 86 -3.53 7.37 -3.98
N PRO A 87 -3.95 8.30 -3.10
CA PRO A 87 -4.97 8.02 -2.09
C PRO A 87 -6.35 7.80 -2.73
N SER A 88 -7.28 7.20 -2.00
CA SER A 88 -8.67 7.08 -2.43
C SER A 88 -9.33 8.45 -2.58
N LEU A 89 -10.39 8.52 -3.41
CA LEU A 89 -11.13 9.73 -3.78
C LEU A 89 -10.35 10.77 -4.58
N PHE A 90 -9.07 10.53 -4.85
CA PHE A 90 -8.25 11.39 -5.71
C PHE A 90 -7.60 10.56 -6.81
N THR A 91 -7.05 11.24 -7.81
CA THR A 91 -6.40 10.62 -8.97
C THR A 91 -4.87 10.60 -8.82
N ALA A 92 -4.20 9.97 -9.78
CA ALA A 92 -2.76 9.99 -9.96
C ALA A 92 -2.16 11.41 -9.96
N ASP A 93 -2.93 12.44 -10.35
CA ASP A 93 -2.50 13.86 -10.37
C ASP A 93 -2.11 14.39 -8.97
N THR A 94 -2.52 13.71 -7.90
CA THR A 94 -2.07 14.05 -6.53
C THR A 94 -0.55 14.08 -6.38
N ILE A 95 0.20 13.32 -7.19
CA ILE A 95 1.66 13.36 -7.20
C ILE A 95 2.19 14.78 -7.45
N SER A 96 1.60 15.53 -8.37
CA SER A 96 2.02 16.89 -8.72
C SER A 96 1.25 17.96 -7.96
N ALA A 97 -0.02 17.70 -7.63
CA ALA A 97 -0.89 18.68 -6.97
C ALA A 97 -0.68 18.77 -5.45
N ALA A 98 -0.31 17.66 -4.79
CA ALA A 98 -0.33 17.56 -3.34
C ALA A 98 1.02 17.14 -2.71
N THR A 99 1.87 16.41 -3.44
CA THR A 99 3.19 16.01 -2.93
C THR A 99 4.29 17.00 -3.35
N ASN A 100 5.51 16.76 -2.89
CA ASN A 100 6.73 17.40 -3.38
C ASN A 100 7.73 16.39 -3.97
N ILE A 101 7.30 15.16 -4.31
CA ILE A 101 8.21 14.13 -4.84
C ILE A 101 8.88 14.61 -6.14
N LEU A 102 8.12 15.24 -7.04
CA LEU A 102 8.62 15.70 -8.33
C LEU A 102 9.62 16.85 -8.22
N ASP A 103 9.64 17.60 -7.12
CA ASP A 103 10.64 18.65 -6.86
C ASP A 103 12.07 18.07 -6.77
N PHE A 104 12.19 16.79 -6.43
CA PHE A 104 13.45 16.06 -6.32
C PHE A 104 13.81 15.24 -7.57
N GLN A 105 12.91 15.17 -8.57
CA GLN A 105 13.02 14.26 -9.71
C GLN A 105 14.33 14.38 -10.48
N ASN A 106 14.90 15.59 -10.57
CA ASN A 106 16.11 15.85 -11.34
C ASN A 106 17.38 15.95 -10.48
N THR A 107 17.25 15.89 -9.15
CA THR A 107 18.34 16.24 -8.21
C THR A 107 18.67 15.13 -7.22
N ALA A 108 17.72 14.27 -6.86
CA ALA A 108 17.97 13.21 -5.89
C ALA A 108 18.79 12.08 -6.51
N ASP A 109 19.82 11.61 -5.80
CA ASP A 109 20.55 10.40 -6.15
C ASP A 109 19.82 9.18 -5.60
N LEU A 110 19.00 8.52 -6.43
CA LEU A 110 18.42 7.22 -6.08
C LEU A 110 19.26 6.05 -6.56
N SER A 111 20.27 6.31 -7.41
CA SER A 111 21.09 5.28 -8.03
C SER A 111 22.31 4.88 -7.17
N GLY A 112 22.61 5.66 -6.12
CA GLY A 112 23.82 5.59 -5.33
C GLY A 112 25.06 6.15 -6.05
N ASP A 113 24.83 6.85 -7.16
CA ASP A 113 25.84 7.50 -7.98
C ASP A 113 25.45 8.98 -8.14
N PRO A 114 26.12 9.90 -7.41
CA PRO A 114 25.78 11.31 -7.43
C PRO A 114 26.02 11.97 -8.80
N ALA A 115 26.74 11.31 -9.72
CA ALA A 115 26.90 11.79 -11.09
C ALA A 115 25.69 11.45 -11.99
N ARG A 116 24.76 10.63 -11.50
CA ARG A 116 23.53 10.23 -12.21
C ARG A 116 22.29 10.51 -11.33
N PRO A 117 22.01 11.80 -11.04
CA PRO A 117 20.83 12.15 -10.29
C PRO A 117 19.56 11.89 -11.11
N GLY A 118 18.49 11.68 -10.37
CA GLY A 118 17.13 11.64 -10.85
C GLY A 118 16.50 10.26 -10.89
N PHE A 119 15.21 10.26 -11.19
CA PHE A 119 14.38 9.06 -11.23
C PHE A 119 13.14 9.27 -12.11
N ILE A 120 12.64 8.17 -12.66
CA ILE A 120 11.37 8.11 -13.40
C ILE A 120 10.24 7.91 -12.38
N VAL A 121 9.08 8.51 -12.60
CA VAL A 121 7.85 8.21 -11.84
C VAL A 121 6.79 7.67 -12.78
N VAL A 122 6.26 6.48 -12.44
CA VAL A 122 5.03 5.94 -13.04
C VAL A 122 3.94 6.02 -11.97
N ALA A 123 2.83 6.68 -12.29
CA ALA A 123 1.68 6.84 -11.41
C ALA A 123 0.43 6.26 -12.09
N PRO A 124 0.16 4.95 -11.93
CA PRO A 124 -1.05 4.34 -12.48
C PRO A 124 -2.29 4.88 -11.79
N GLU A 125 -3.38 4.99 -12.57
CA GLU A 125 -4.70 5.37 -12.05
C GLU A 125 -5.44 4.14 -11.54
N GLY A 126 -5.93 4.23 -10.30
CA GLY A 126 -6.84 3.27 -9.70
C GLY A 126 -8.20 3.25 -10.40
N ARG A 127 -9.15 2.47 -9.88
CA ARG A 127 -10.53 2.43 -10.42
C ARG A 127 -11.48 3.05 -9.43
N ALA A 128 -12.56 3.61 -9.95
CA ALA A 128 -13.73 3.86 -9.12
C ALA A 128 -14.36 2.52 -8.73
N THR A 129 -14.38 2.21 -7.44
CA THR A 129 -14.96 0.97 -6.90
C THR A 129 -15.77 1.24 -5.63
N GLN A 130 -16.49 0.24 -5.15
CA GLN A 130 -16.98 0.23 -3.76
C GLN A 130 -15.83 -0.14 -2.81
N HIS A 131 -15.75 0.52 -1.67
CA HIS A 131 -14.75 0.28 -0.64
C HIS A 131 -15.40 -0.31 0.62
N PHE A 132 -14.58 -0.80 1.55
CA PHE A 132 -15.02 -1.07 2.93
C PHE A 132 -14.69 0.06 3.90
N TYR A 133 -14.26 1.21 3.37
CA TYR A 133 -14.15 2.42 4.15
C TYR A 133 -15.54 3.03 4.40
N PRO A 134 -15.69 3.86 5.43
CA PRO A 134 -16.92 4.60 5.63
C PRO A 134 -17.04 5.80 4.68
N SER A 135 -18.28 6.28 4.56
CA SER A 135 -18.62 7.42 3.71
C SER A 135 -17.85 8.70 4.09
N PRO A 136 -17.39 9.49 3.10
CA PRO A 136 -17.66 9.38 1.65
C PRO A 136 -16.74 8.42 0.89
N ASP A 137 -15.79 7.78 1.57
CA ASP A 137 -14.81 6.88 0.94
C ASP A 137 -15.34 5.44 0.80
N ASP A 138 -16.63 5.19 1.03
CA ASP A 138 -17.27 3.90 0.78
C ASP A 138 -17.43 3.60 -0.71
N THR A 139 -17.22 4.61 -1.57
CA THR A 139 -17.15 4.48 -3.02
C THR A 139 -16.30 5.59 -3.62
N GLY A 140 -15.56 5.27 -4.69
CA GLY A 140 -14.81 6.26 -5.47
C GLY A 140 -13.53 5.69 -6.02
N THR A 141 -12.70 6.54 -6.62
CA THR A 141 -11.40 6.15 -7.17
C THR A 141 -10.50 5.62 -6.06
N GLY A 142 -9.85 4.48 -6.28
CA GLY A 142 -8.94 3.86 -5.34
C GLY A 142 -8.40 2.53 -5.85
N TRP A 143 -7.94 1.73 -4.89
CA TRP A 143 -7.27 0.46 -5.10
C TRP A 143 -8.00 -0.63 -4.33
N ASP A 144 -8.28 -1.77 -4.99
CA ASP A 144 -8.82 -2.93 -4.31
C ASP A 144 -7.72 -3.65 -3.51
N ASN A 145 -7.50 -3.26 -2.26
CA ASN A 145 -6.59 -3.95 -1.35
C ASN A 145 -7.26 -5.08 -0.55
N TRP A 146 -8.55 -5.33 -0.76
CA TRP A 146 -9.34 -6.35 -0.05
C TRP A 146 -9.39 -7.68 -0.80
N TYR A 147 -9.31 -7.65 -2.13
CA TYR A 147 -9.06 -8.83 -2.95
C TYR A 147 -7.56 -9.03 -3.17
N ARG A 148 -6.97 -9.94 -2.40
CA ARG A 148 -5.51 -10.11 -2.26
C ARG A 148 -4.92 -11.17 -3.18
N GLN A 149 -5.55 -11.42 -4.33
CA GLN A 149 -4.97 -12.29 -5.35
C GLN A 149 -3.87 -11.50 -6.07
N VAL A 150 -2.65 -11.67 -5.57
CA VAL A 150 -1.47 -10.94 -6.03
C VAL A 150 -0.36 -11.89 -6.48
N ASP A 151 -0.69 -12.96 -7.24
CA ASP A 151 0.29 -13.98 -7.65
C ASP A 151 1.57 -13.32 -8.18
N LYS A 152 2.71 -13.73 -7.65
CA LYS A 152 4.02 -13.13 -7.93
C LYS A 152 4.45 -13.22 -9.40
N LYS A 153 3.74 -13.99 -10.22
CA LYS A 153 3.97 -14.11 -11.66
C LYS A 153 2.86 -13.44 -12.49
N GLY A 154 1.94 -12.71 -11.87
CA GLY A 154 0.83 -12.02 -12.52
C GLY A 154 -0.11 -12.97 -13.25
N ARG A 155 -0.60 -14.01 -12.57
CA ARG A 155 -1.49 -15.00 -13.17
C ARG A 155 -2.66 -15.33 -12.26
N ASP A 156 -3.72 -15.83 -12.87
CA ASP A 156 -4.80 -16.50 -12.17
C ASP A 156 -4.27 -17.71 -11.39
N VAL A 157 -4.92 -18.00 -10.27
CA VAL A 157 -4.56 -19.11 -9.38
C VAL A 157 -5.75 -20.05 -9.24
N MET A 158 -5.54 -21.33 -9.51
CA MET A 158 -6.53 -22.37 -9.31
C MET A 158 -6.31 -23.05 -7.95
N ILE A 159 -7.35 -23.07 -7.11
CA ILE A 159 -7.37 -23.80 -5.84
C ILE A 159 -8.56 -24.74 -5.87
N GLY A 160 -8.30 -26.06 -5.85
CA GLY A 160 -9.32 -27.06 -6.11
C GLY A 160 -9.87 -26.90 -7.53
N THR A 161 -11.17 -26.64 -7.66
CA THR A 161 -11.86 -26.42 -8.94
C THR A 161 -12.21 -24.95 -9.20
N VAL A 162 -11.78 -24.04 -8.33
CA VAL A 162 -12.09 -22.60 -8.44
C VAL A 162 -10.87 -21.85 -8.96
N THR A 163 -11.06 -21.03 -9.98
CA THR A 163 -10.05 -20.10 -10.49
C THR A 163 -10.27 -18.72 -9.88
N TYR A 164 -9.22 -18.16 -9.30
CA TYR A 164 -9.17 -16.82 -8.76
C TYR A 164 -8.36 -15.93 -9.71
N ALA A 165 -9.04 -14.98 -10.34
CA ALA A 165 -8.42 -14.03 -11.27
C ALA A 165 -7.34 -13.22 -10.57
N LEU A 166 -6.29 -12.81 -11.27
CA LEU A 166 -5.37 -11.80 -10.74
C LEU A 166 -6.14 -10.51 -10.38
N ASN A 167 -5.79 -9.87 -9.27
CA ASN A 167 -6.31 -8.53 -8.97
C ASN A 167 -5.93 -7.57 -10.11
N VAL A 168 -6.94 -6.99 -10.76
CA VAL A 168 -6.75 -6.14 -11.95
C VAL A 168 -5.98 -4.86 -11.66
N ASP A 169 -6.02 -4.33 -10.43
CA ASP A 169 -5.22 -3.16 -10.05
C ASP A 169 -3.74 -3.52 -9.98
N VAL A 170 -3.42 -4.72 -9.48
CA VAL A 170 -2.06 -5.27 -9.50
C VAL A 170 -1.59 -5.54 -10.94
N ALA A 171 -2.46 -6.08 -11.79
CA ALA A 171 -2.18 -6.28 -13.21
C ALA A 171 -1.88 -4.95 -13.93
N THR A 172 -2.60 -3.89 -13.56
CA THR A 172 -2.41 -2.53 -14.09
C THR A 172 -1.06 -1.96 -13.70
N ILE A 173 -0.68 -2.09 -12.43
CA ILE A 173 0.65 -1.66 -11.95
C ILE A 173 1.74 -2.45 -12.69
N ASP A 174 1.60 -3.78 -12.79
CA ASP A 174 2.55 -4.63 -13.53
C ASP A 174 2.68 -4.18 -14.99
N HIS A 175 1.56 -3.89 -15.67
CA HIS A 175 1.53 -3.44 -17.07
C HIS A 175 2.32 -2.15 -17.27
N TYR A 176 2.08 -1.11 -16.47
CA TYR A 176 2.74 0.18 -16.67
C TYR A 176 4.22 0.16 -16.27
N ILE A 177 4.59 -0.64 -15.28
CA ILE A 177 6.00 -0.93 -14.99
C ILE A 177 6.64 -1.62 -16.20
N ASP A 178 6.00 -2.63 -16.77
CA ASP A 178 6.54 -3.38 -17.91
C ASP A 178 6.66 -2.50 -19.16
N ALA A 179 5.69 -1.64 -19.42
CA ALA A 179 5.70 -0.68 -20.50
C ALA A 179 6.91 0.27 -20.39
N GLU A 180 7.17 0.80 -19.18
CA GLU A 180 8.30 1.70 -18.96
C GLU A 180 9.63 0.94 -18.95
N VAL A 181 9.70 -0.26 -18.36
CA VAL A 181 10.92 -1.10 -18.44
C VAL A 181 11.28 -1.45 -19.89
N ALA A 182 10.30 -1.57 -20.79
CA ALA A 182 10.53 -1.89 -22.19
C ALA A 182 11.22 -0.77 -22.98
N THR A 183 11.20 0.49 -22.50
CA THR A 183 11.95 1.61 -23.10
C THR A 183 13.47 1.39 -22.99
N GLY A 184 13.89 0.63 -21.97
CA GLY A 184 15.28 0.42 -21.60
C GLY A 184 15.83 1.53 -20.70
N GLU A 185 15.03 2.54 -20.35
CA GLU A 185 15.44 3.70 -19.57
C GLU A 185 15.35 3.47 -18.06
N VAL A 186 14.76 2.35 -17.63
CA VAL A 186 14.61 1.98 -16.22
C VAL A 186 15.77 1.11 -15.73
N ASP A 187 16.38 1.51 -14.61
CA ASP A 187 17.20 0.61 -13.79
C ASP A 187 16.29 -0.41 -13.11
N THR A 188 16.11 -1.56 -13.77
CA THR A 188 15.31 -2.68 -13.28
C THR A 188 15.70 -3.21 -11.90
N LYS A 189 16.84 -2.80 -11.32
CA LYS A 189 17.23 -3.16 -9.95
C LYS A 189 16.78 -2.16 -8.88
N ARG A 190 16.16 -1.05 -9.29
CA ARG A 190 15.78 0.08 -8.44
C ARG A 190 14.38 0.58 -8.76
N ILE A 191 13.43 -0.36 -8.90
CA ILE A 191 12.00 -0.05 -8.94
C ILE A 191 11.48 -0.08 -7.52
N CYS A 192 11.02 1.07 -7.02
CA CYS A 192 10.49 1.24 -5.68
C CYS A 192 9.01 1.63 -5.75
N VAL A 193 8.25 1.35 -4.69
CA VAL A 193 6.84 1.76 -4.61
C VAL A 193 6.64 2.73 -3.46
N THR A 194 5.81 3.73 -3.69
CA THR A 194 5.28 4.63 -2.67
C THR A 194 3.78 4.76 -2.85
N GLY A 195 3.11 5.16 -1.78
CA GLY A 195 1.70 5.46 -1.83
C GLY A 195 1.25 6.24 -0.62
N TRP A 196 0.04 6.77 -0.71
CA TRP A 196 -0.61 7.56 0.32
C TRP A 196 -1.99 6.96 0.63
N SER A 197 -2.37 6.83 1.90
CA SER A 197 -3.71 6.36 2.30
C SER A 197 -4.03 4.98 1.69
N ASN A 198 -5.16 4.79 1.02
CA ASN A 198 -5.47 3.56 0.29
C ASN A 198 -4.37 3.14 -0.72
N GLY A 199 -3.68 4.09 -1.36
CA GLY A 199 -2.51 3.80 -2.20
C GLY A 199 -1.31 3.27 -1.40
N SER A 200 -1.16 3.68 -0.13
CA SER A 200 -0.17 3.09 0.78
C SER A 200 -0.54 1.65 1.16
N ALA A 201 -1.81 1.35 1.41
CA ALA A 201 -2.30 -0.02 1.62
C ALA A 201 -2.01 -0.92 0.41
N MET A 202 -2.31 -0.45 -0.81
CA MET A 202 -1.93 -1.15 -2.04
C MET A 202 -0.40 -1.24 -2.19
N GLY A 203 0.36 -0.20 -1.82
CA GLY A 203 1.82 -0.20 -1.84
C GLY A 203 2.44 -1.29 -0.97
N PHE A 204 1.91 -1.48 0.24
CA PHE A 204 2.25 -2.63 1.10
C PHE A 204 1.92 -3.95 0.40
N LEU A 205 0.66 -4.14 0.00
CA LEU A 205 0.17 -5.40 -0.59
C LEU A 205 0.97 -5.78 -1.85
N TYR A 206 1.18 -4.83 -2.74
CA TYR A 206 1.91 -4.97 -4.00
C TYR A 206 3.39 -5.27 -3.77
N GLY A 207 4.08 -4.40 -3.02
CA GLY A 207 5.52 -4.52 -2.76
C GLY A 207 5.86 -5.84 -2.05
N LEU A 208 5.06 -6.22 -1.04
CA LEU A 208 5.25 -7.44 -0.26
C LEU A 208 5.04 -8.72 -1.10
N ASN A 209 4.46 -8.62 -2.30
CA ASN A 209 4.21 -9.77 -3.16
C ASN A 209 4.95 -9.75 -4.50
N ARG A 210 5.62 -8.65 -4.84
CA ARG A 210 6.39 -8.49 -6.09
C ARG A 210 7.89 -8.47 -5.81
N LYS A 211 8.57 -9.58 -6.15
CA LYS A 211 10.03 -9.74 -5.94
C LYS A 211 10.90 -8.78 -6.76
N GLY A 212 10.33 -8.15 -7.79
CA GLY A 212 11.03 -7.15 -8.60
C GLY A 212 11.10 -5.77 -7.93
N ILE A 213 10.29 -5.54 -6.88
CA ILE A 213 10.29 -4.28 -6.13
C ILE A 213 11.42 -4.29 -5.10
N ALA A 214 12.26 -3.26 -5.16
CA ALA A 214 13.45 -3.11 -4.35
C ALA A 214 13.14 -2.63 -2.93
N ALA A 215 12.20 -1.71 -2.79
CA ALA A 215 11.78 -1.12 -1.52
C ALA A 215 10.37 -0.53 -1.61
N ALA A 216 9.70 -0.44 -0.47
CA ALA A 216 8.45 0.31 -0.32
C ALA A 216 8.64 1.41 0.73
N ALA A 217 8.29 2.65 0.41
CA ALA A 217 8.22 3.74 1.38
C ALA A 217 6.87 4.39 1.23
N VAL A 218 6.02 4.35 2.26
CA VAL A 218 4.60 4.68 2.11
C VAL A 218 4.13 5.56 3.27
N TYR A 219 3.06 6.32 3.02
CA TYR A 219 2.55 7.32 3.95
C TYR A 219 1.10 7.07 4.36
N THR A 220 0.85 7.03 5.68
CA THR A 220 -0.47 6.90 6.34
C THR A 220 -1.39 5.85 5.70
N GLY A 221 -0.90 4.63 5.50
CA GLY A 221 -1.73 3.57 4.92
C GLY A 221 -2.53 2.83 5.98
N PRO A 222 -3.83 2.54 5.75
CA PRO A 222 -4.49 1.51 6.52
C PRO A 222 -3.83 0.15 6.23
N ASN A 223 -3.89 -0.73 7.22
CA ASN A 223 -3.40 -2.09 7.14
C ASN A 223 -4.16 -2.84 6.03
N PRO A 224 -3.49 -3.28 4.95
CA PRO A 224 -4.17 -3.95 3.86
C PRO A 224 -4.69 -5.33 4.23
N PHE A 225 -4.35 -5.87 5.40
CA PHE A 225 -4.74 -7.20 5.87
C PHE A 225 -5.96 -7.20 6.79
N GLU A 226 -6.19 -6.09 7.48
CA GLU A 226 -7.28 -5.91 8.44
C GLU A 226 -7.38 -4.43 8.80
N ALA A 227 -8.42 -3.76 8.30
CA ALA A 227 -8.79 -2.40 8.69
C ALA A 227 -10.27 -2.16 8.36
N PHE A 228 -10.89 -1.25 9.10
CA PHE A 228 -12.27 -0.80 8.92
C PHE A 228 -13.30 -1.93 8.93
N ASN A 229 -13.15 -2.90 9.85
CA ASN A 229 -13.99 -4.09 9.94
C ASN A 229 -14.03 -4.88 8.63
N ASP A 230 -12.86 -5.08 8.03
CA ASP A 230 -12.71 -5.94 6.86
C ASP A 230 -13.46 -7.28 7.09
N PRO A 231 -14.45 -7.64 6.24
CA PRO A 231 -15.19 -8.89 6.42
C PRO A 231 -14.32 -10.15 6.28
N CYS A 232 -13.18 -10.03 5.61
CA CYS A 232 -12.24 -11.10 5.32
C CYS A 232 -10.79 -10.69 5.65
N PRO A 233 -10.48 -10.51 6.95
CA PRO A 233 -9.13 -10.21 7.38
C PRO A 233 -8.22 -11.42 7.13
N GLN A 234 -6.93 -11.16 6.84
CA GLN A 234 -5.97 -12.23 6.59
C GLN A 234 -4.60 -11.94 7.20
N ASP A 235 -4.13 -12.80 8.10
CA ASP A 235 -2.78 -12.69 8.67
C ASP A 235 -1.71 -12.92 7.60
N PRO A 236 -0.73 -12.00 7.44
CA PRO A 236 0.37 -12.21 6.52
C PRO A 236 1.31 -13.31 7.06
N VAL A 237 1.61 -14.32 6.24
CA VAL A 237 2.47 -15.46 6.60
C VAL A 237 3.63 -15.67 5.62
N ARG A 238 4.76 -16.20 6.09
CA ARG A 238 5.87 -16.63 5.20
C ARG A 238 5.68 -18.02 4.60
N HIS A 239 4.99 -18.87 5.35
CA HIS A 239 4.81 -20.26 5.01
C HIS A 239 3.64 -20.39 4.01
N ARG A 240 3.32 -21.63 3.64
CA ARG A 240 2.12 -21.87 2.83
C ARG A 240 0.91 -21.57 3.70
N ALA A 241 -0.01 -20.74 3.24
CA ALA A 241 -1.27 -20.50 3.95
C ALA A 241 -1.98 -21.84 4.24
N HIS A 242 -2.41 -22.03 5.47
CA HIS A 242 -3.11 -23.20 5.95
C HIS A 242 -4.63 -23.02 6.00
N SER A 243 -5.10 -21.77 5.93
CA SER A 243 -6.53 -21.42 5.92
C SER A 243 -6.78 -20.16 5.08
N ASN A 244 -8.04 -19.80 4.90
CA ASN A 244 -8.42 -18.55 4.23
C ASN A 244 -8.13 -17.31 5.08
N ALA A 245 -7.85 -17.46 6.37
CA ALA A 245 -7.42 -16.37 7.26
C ALA A 245 -5.92 -16.06 7.15
N GLU A 246 -5.17 -16.73 6.28
CA GLU A 246 -3.73 -16.48 6.09
C GLU A 246 -3.44 -16.08 4.64
N LEU A 247 -2.64 -15.03 4.45
CA LEU A 247 -2.12 -14.65 3.14
C LEU A 247 -0.61 -14.89 3.08
N ARG A 248 -0.17 -15.73 2.15
CA ARG A 248 1.27 -15.95 1.94
C ARG A 248 1.92 -14.74 1.27
N ILE A 249 2.90 -14.16 1.96
CA ILE A 249 3.74 -13.07 1.45
C ILE A 249 4.93 -13.61 0.62
N SER A 250 5.01 -13.17 -0.64
CA SER A 250 6.01 -13.68 -1.60
C SER A 250 7.36 -12.93 -1.59
N ASN A 251 7.40 -11.71 -1.06
CA ASN A 251 8.56 -10.84 -0.97
C ASN A 251 8.81 -10.35 0.48
N ALA A 252 8.84 -11.25 1.45
CA ALA A 252 9.08 -10.90 2.85
C ALA A 252 10.49 -10.33 3.16
N ARG A 253 11.34 -10.15 2.15
CA ARG A 253 12.66 -9.48 2.28
C ARG A 253 12.61 -8.00 1.91
N LEU A 254 11.47 -7.52 1.41
CA LEU A 254 11.26 -6.12 1.07
C LEU A 254 11.60 -5.23 2.28
N PRO A 255 12.51 -4.26 2.12
CA PRO A 255 12.65 -3.14 3.04
C PRO A 255 11.42 -2.25 2.92
N VAL A 256 10.79 -1.97 4.07
CA VAL A 256 9.64 -1.08 4.16
C VAL A 256 9.96 0.11 5.07
N TYR A 257 9.60 1.31 4.62
CA TYR A 257 9.61 2.53 5.41
C TYR A 257 8.18 3.08 5.49
N HIS A 258 7.61 3.07 6.68
CA HIS A 258 6.25 3.55 6.91
C HIS A 258 6.31 4.88 7.65
N VAL A 259 5.77 5.93 7.05
CA VAL A 259 5.56 7.21 7.72
C VAL A 259 4.07 7.36 8.01
N HIS A 260 3.67 7.70 9.23
CA HIS A 260 2.27 7.90 9.59
C HIS A 260 2.13 8.94 10.70
N ASN A 261 0.96 9.58 10.78
CA ASN A 261 0.76 10.64 11.76
C ASN A 261 0.47 10.06 13.14
N ALA A 262 0.98 10.69 14.19
CA ALA A 262 0.66 10.32 15.57
C ALA A 262 -0.85 10.43 15.82
N CYS A 263 -1.43 11.54 15.33
CA CYS A 263 -2.87 11.71 15.22
C CYS A 263 -3.27 11.60 13.75
N ASP A 264 -3.89 10.48 13.39
CA ASP A 264 -4.36 10.21 12.04
C ASP A 264 -5.88 9.98 12.02
N ILE A 265 -6.50 10.08 10.86
CA ILE A 265 -7.94 9.84 10.74
C ILE A 265 -8.26 8.41 11.16
N ALA A 266 -9.43 8.23 11.79
CA ALA A 266 -9.98 6.91 12.07
C ALA A 266 -9.16 5.99 12.98
N GLY A 267 -8.15 6.48 13.69
CA GLY A 267 -7.18 5.59 14.35
C GLY A 267 -6.34 4.78 13.35
N ILE A 268 -5.98 5.36 12.19
CA ILE A 268 -5.02 4.73 11.27
C ILE A 268 -3.66 4.53 11.94
N CYS A 269 -3.24 5.40 12.86
CA CYS A 269 -1.96 5.20 13.58
C CYS A 269 -1.91 3.86 14.36
N PRO A 270 -2.84 3.55 15.29
CA PRO A 270 -2.82 2.26 15.97
C PRO A 270 -3.02 1.07 15.01
N ASN A 271 -3.74 1.24 13.90
CA ASN A 271 -3.83 0.22 12.86
C ASN A 271 -2.50 0.00 12.11
N GLY A 272 -1.72 1.06 11.90
CA GLY A 272 -0.34 1.00 11.40
C GLY A 272 0.61 0.27 12.36
N GLU A 273 0.46 0.46 13.67
CA GLU A 273 1.21 -0.30 14.67
C GLU A 273 0.83 -1.80 14.67
N LEU A 274 -0.45 -2.13 14.45
CA LEU A 274 -0.87 -3.53 14.24
C LEU A 274 -0.20 -4.13 13.00
N LEU A 275 -0.23 -3.43 11.86
CA LEU A 275 0.43 -3.87 10.63
C LEU A 275 1.93 -4.13 10.85
N LYS A 276 2.60 -3.19 11.52
CA LYS A 276 4.02 -3.32 11.89
C LYS A 276 4.27 -4.57 12.73
N SER A 277 3.43 -4.85 13.73
CA SER A 277 3.54 -6.07 14.53
C SER A 277 3.41 -7.33 13.67
N GLN A 278 2.37 -7.41 12.83
CA GLN A 278 2.15 -8.55 11.93
C GLN A 278 3.34 -8.77 10.98
N LEU A 279 3.90 -7.70 10.42
CA LEU A 279 5.03 -7.78 9.50
C LEU A 279 6.36 -8.11 10.20
N LEU A 280 6.58 -7.66 11.43
CA LEU A 280 7.73 -8.04 12.24
C LEU A 280 7.69 -9.51 12.66
N ASP A 281 6.51 -10.07 12.94
CA ASP A 281 6.33 -11.50 13.25
C ASP A 281 6.76 -12.39 12.07
N ILE A 282 6.48 -11.92 10.85
CA ILE A 282 7.04 -12.51 9.63
C ILE A 282 8.35 -11.86 9.19
N ARG A 283 9.15 -11.30 10.11
CA ARG A 283 10.54 -10.83 9.89
C ARG A 283 10.74 -9.90 8.67
N VAL A 284 9.73 -9.17 8.25
CA VAL A 284 9.88 -8.11 7.24
C VAL A 284 10.78 -7.03 7.83
N ARG A 285 11.62 -6.42 6.98
CA ARG A 285 12.46 -5.30 7.39
C ARG A 285 11.60 -4.06 7.40
N PHE A 286 11.25 -3.56 8.58
CA PHE A 286 10.29 -2.48 8.75
C PHE A 286 10.95 -1.34 9.52
N THR A 287 11.00 -0.16 8.91
CA THR A 287 11.38 1.09 9.53
C THR A 287 10.12 1.92 9.68
N ASP A 288 9.89 2.45 10.88
CA ASP A 288 8.64 3.12 11.24
C ASP A 288 8.90 4.56 11.72
N LEU A 289 8.22 5.47 11.04
CA LEU A 289 8.12 6.93 11.11
C LEU A 289 6.82 7.47 11.72
N ILE A 290 6.65 7.63 13.03
CA ILE A 290 5.50 8.41 13.56
C ILE A 290 5.86 9.89 13.61
N ILE A 291 5.02 10.75 13.02
CA ILE A 291 5.22 12.21 12.96
C ILE A 291 4.07 12.98 13.63
N ASN A 292 4.40 14.12 14.23
CA ASN A 292 3.40 15.06 14.77
C ASN A 292 2.79 15.93 13.64
N ASP A 293 1.87 16.81 14.01
CA ASP A 293 1.21 17.78 13.12
C ASP A 293 2.20 18.67 12.35
N ASP A 294 3.36 18.97 12.96
CA ASP A 294 4.44 19.77 12.37
C ASP A 294 5.45 18.93 11.56
N GLU A 295 5.11 17.66 11.29
CA GLU A 295 5.93 16.67 10.59
C GLU A 295 7.24 16.28 11.29
N THR A 296 7.47 16.73 12.52
CA THR A 296 8.62 16.28 13.31
C THR A 296 8.37 14.87 13.86
N PRO A 297 9.41 14.05 14.10
CA PRO A 297 9.25 12.76 14.76
C PRO A 297 8.51 12.88 16.10
N ALA A 298 7.48 12.06 16.31
CA ALA A 298 6.80 11.96 17.59
C ALA A 298 7.75 11.39 18.66
N MET A 299 7.71 11.95 19.86
CA MET A 299 8.57 11.56 20.98
C MET A 299 7.74 11.38 22.26
N PRO A 300 7.55 10.14 22.75
CA PRO A 300 8.02 8.88 22.14
C PRO A 300 7.32 8.61 20.79
N ASN A 301 7.92 7.75 19.96
CA ASN A 301 7.37 7.36 18.65
C ASN A 301 6.13 6.46 18.86
N VAL A 302 5.02 7.08 19.24
CA VAL A 302 3.73 6.45 19.58
C VAL A 302 2.58 7.27 19.01
N CYS A 303 1.44 6.61 18.83
CA CYS A 303 0.20 7.27 18.44
C CYS A 303 -0.33 8.19 19.55
N ASP A 304 -1.08 9.20 19.15
CA ASP A 304 -1.86 10.02 20.07
C ASP A 304 -3.20 9.33 20.33
N ASP A 305 -3.36 8.78 21.53
CA ASP A 305 -4.59 8.08 21.95
C ASP A 305 -5.85 8.97 21.83
N ALA A 306 -5.70 10.30 21.82
CA ALA A 306 -6.83 11.20 21.63
C ALA A 306 -7.43 11.11 20.21
N CYS A 307 -6.66 10.60 19.24
CA CYS A 307 -7.09 10.35 17.85
C CYS A 307 -7.41 8.88 17.58
N GLY A 308 -7.82 8.17 18.63
CA GLY A 308 -8.28 6.80 18.56
C GLY A 308 -7.23 5.77 19.00
N THR A 309 -7.71 4.71 19.62
CA THR A 309 -6.88 3.58 20.11
C THR A 309 -7.28 2.24 19.49
N ASN A 310 -8.27 2.23 18.59
CA ASN A 310 -8.77 0.99 18.00
C ASN A 310 -7.83 0.53 16.87
N PRO A 311 -7.19 -0.64 16.98
CA PRO A 311 -6.27 -1.13 15.96
C PRO A 311 -6.96 -1.57 14.66
N ASP A 312 -8.30 -1.62 14.60
CA ASP A 312 -9.07 -1.86 13.37
C ASP A 312 -9.38 -0.56 12.60
N ALA A 313 -8.82 0.59 13.00
CA ALA A 313 -9.12 1.89 12.38
C ALA A 313 -10.63 2.21 12.30
N TYR A 314 -11.30 2.22 13.46
CA TYR A 314 -12.75 2.40 13.51
C TYR A 314 -13.16 3.87 13.41
N MET A 315 -13.92 4.21 12.36
CA MET A 315 -14.51 5.54 12.16
C MET A 315 -15.81 5.71 12.95
N ASN A 316 -15.72 6.11 14.21
CA ASN A 316 -16.86 6.68 14.92
C ASN A 316 -16.54 8.08 15.47
N PHE A 317 -17.16 9.09 14.87
CA PHE A 317 -17.01 10.49 15.27
C PHE A 317 -17.34 10.73 16.75
N GLN A 318 -18.29 9.96 17.30
CA GLN A 318 -18.69 10.11 18.70
C GLN A 318 -17.62 9.61 19.68
N ASP A 319 -16.84 8.61 19.26
CA ASP A 319 -15.82 7.98 20.08
C ASP A 319 -14.44 8.60 19.88
N ASP A 320 -14.20 9.23 18.72
CA ASP A 320 -12.91 9.81 18.31
C ASP A 320 -13.05 11.18 17.61
N PRO A 321 -13.47 12.23 18.33
CA PRO A 321 -13.68 13.55 17.70
C PRO A 321 -12.37 14.21 17.21
N GLU A 322 -11.22 13.93 17.84
CA GLU A 322 -9.94 14.51 17.40
C GLU A 322 -9.39 13.80 16.16
N GLY A 323 -9.51 12.47 16.05
CA GLY A 323 -9.16 11.73 14.84
C GLY A 323 -9.96 12.23 13.64
N PHE A 324 -11.24 12.56 13.82
CA PHE A 324 -12.06 13.12 12.74
C PHE A 324 -11.75 14.57 12.37
N THR A 325 -11.14 15.35 13.25
CA THR A 325 -10.84 16.76 13.00
C THR A 325 -9.36 16.95 12.67
N ARG A 326 -8.50 16.84 13.68
CA ARG A 326 -7.05 16.92 13.57
C ARG A 326 -6.49 15.76 12.74
N GLY A 327 -6.96 14.53 12.99
CA GLY A 327 -6.53 13.36 12.25
C GLY A 327 -6.85 13.46 10.75
N SER A 328 -8.05 13.88 10.38
CA SER A 328 -8.42 14.16 8.98
C SER A 328 -7.53 15.23 8.33
N GLN A 329 -7.19 16.30 9.05
CA GLN A 329 -6.30 17.34 8.52
C GLN A 329 -4.89 16.82 8.26
N ASN A 330 -4.37 16.00 9.18
CA ASN A 330 -3.07 15.34 9.03
C ASN A 330 -3.08 14.30 7.90
N HIS A 331 -4.15 13.51 7.81
CA HIS A 331 -4.29 12.48 6.80
C HIS A 331 -4.32 13.05 5.37
N THR A 332 -4.93 14.22 5.21
CA THR A 332 -5.14 14.90 3.91
C THR A 332 -3.94 15.73 3.44
N ARG A 333 -2.83 15.76 4.19
CA ARG A 333 -1.57 16.38 3.75
C ARG A 333 -0.48 15.35 3.50
N TRP A 334 0.31 15.54 2.44
CA TRP A 334 1.57 14.82 2.23
C TRP A 334 2.67 15.38 3.17
N PRO A 335 3.52 14.54 3.80
CA PRO A 335 4.52 14.98 4.75
C PRO A 335 5.77 15.50 4.02
N LYS A 336 5.73 16.73 3.53
CA LYS A 336 6.74 17.27 2.61
C LYS A 336 8.16 17.24 3.16
N SER A 337 8.34 17.42 4.47
CA SER A 337 9.64 17.34 5.15
C SER A 337 10.22 15.92 5.17
N GLN A 338 9.40 14.88 4.99
CA GLN A 338 9.81 13.48 5.04
C GLN A 338 10.17 12.90 3.66
N THR A 339 9.86 13.59 2.57
CA THR A 339 10.16 13.13 1.20
C THR A 339 11.64 12.80 1.00
N GLN A 340 12.56 13.65 1.48
CA GLN A 340 13.99 13.36 1.36
C GLN A 340 14.38 12.07 2.08
N GLY A 341 13.82 11.82 3.28
CA GLY A 341 14.05 10.58 4.03
C GLY A 341 13.55 9.34 3.29
N MET A 342 12.40 9.44 2.63
CA MET A 342 11.87 8.37 1.76
C MET A 342 12.79 8.09 0.55
N LEU A 343 13.28 9.13 -0.11
CA LEU A 343 14.20 8.99 -1.26
C LEU A 343 15.56 8.42 -0.83
N ASP A 344 16.08 8.85 0.32
CA ASP A 344 17.30 8.30 0.91
C ASP A 344 17.15 6.80 1.26
N PHE A 345 15.97 6.41 1.75
CA PHE A 345 15.62 5.01 1.98
C PHE A 345 15.63 4.19 0.68
N PHE A 346 15.06 4.72 -0.40
CA PHE A 346 15.12 4.07 -1.73
C PHE A 346 16.55 3.92 -2.24
N ARG A 347 17.38 4.97 -2.13
CA ARG A 347 18.81 4.90 -2.50
C ARG A 347 19.52 3.75 -1.78
N ALA A 348 19.28 3.61 -0.47
CA ALA A 348 19.92 2.63 0.39
C ALA A 348 19.50 1.17 0.11
N HIS A 349 18.38 0.95 -0.57
CA HIS A 349 17.77 -0.38 -0.75
C HIS A 349 17.67 -0.86 -2.20
N GLY A 350 18.33 -0.18 -3.14
CA GLY A 350 18.49 -0.65 -4.51
C GLY A 350 19.40 -1.89 -4.65
N GLY A 351 19.22 -2.68 -5.72
CA GLY A 351 20.19 -3.69 -6.15
C GLY A 351 19.95 -5.14 -5.68
N HIS A 352 19.11 -5.36 -4.68
CA HIS A 352 18.80 -6.72 -4.18
C HIS A 352 17.67 -7.41 -4.93
N ALA A 353 16.80 -6.63 -5.56
CA ALA A 353 15.74 -7.08 -6.45
C ALA A 353 16.12 -6.79 -7.89
N ARG A 354 15.52 -7.54 -8.83
CA ARG A 354 15.55 -7.18 -10.25
C ARG A 354 14.19 -7.47 -10.84
N TRP A 355 13.58 -6.44 -11.39
CA TRP A 355 12.36 -6.58 -12.16
C TRP A 355 12.60 -7.45 -13.39
N ARG A 356 11.65 -8.34 -13.64
CA ARG A 356 11.56 -9.14 -14.84
C ARG A 356 10.15 -8.94 -15.35
N PRO A 357 9.98 -8.60 -16.64
CA PRO A 357 8.65 -8.41 -17.19
C PRO A 357 7.71 -9.55 -16.82
N ILE A 358 6.53 -9.18 -16.36
CA ILE A 358 5.48 -10.12 -16.02
C ILE A 358 4.81 -10.46 -17.33
N SER A 359 5.24 -11.57 -17.93
CA SER A 359 4.63 -12.08 -19.17
C SER A 359 3.14 -12.31 -18.92
N GLN A 360 2.32 -11.37 -19.37
CA GLN A 360 0.87 -11.51 -19.45
C GLN A 360 0.59 -12.60 -20.51
N PRO A 361 -0.28 -13.59 -20.22
CA PRO A 361 -0.63 -14.63 -21.17
C PRO A 361 -1.33 -14.10 -22.43
#